data_AF-A0A3B8X9S1-F1
#
_entry.id   AF-A0A3B8X9S1-F1
#
_cell.length_a   1.000
_cell.length_b   1.000
_cell.length_c   1.000
_cell.angle_alpha   90.00
_cell.angle_beta   90.00
_cell.angle_gamma   90.00
#
_symmetry.space_group_name_H-M   'P 1'
#
loop_
_entity.id
_entity.type
_entity.pdbx_description
1 polymer ?
#
loop_
_entity_poly.entity_id
_entity_poly.type
_entity_poly.pdbx_seq_one_letter_code
_entity_poly.pdbx_strand_id
1 'polypeptide(L)'
;FRKLVKEIALHIAAANPRWVSRDDVPDEVLVEERNLYERKAEQDGTPAQAIAKRVDGQVENFIKENCLLEQPYFREPKHTLKDLIAENISKLQENITVRRFARFNVREANE
;
A
#
# COMPACT_ATOMS: atom_id res chain seq x y z
N PHE A 1 -1.26 8.32 21.59
CA PHE A 1 -1.41 9.12 20.35
C PHE A 1 -0.10 9.64 19.73
N ARG A 2 0.69 10.54 20.36
CA ARG A 2 1.89 11.15 19.72
C ARG A 2 2.90 10.14 19.14
N LYS A 3 3.17 9.04 19.85
CA LYS A 3 4.05 7.95 19.38
C LYS A 3 3.54 7.34 18.08
N LEU A 4 2.25 6.99 18.00
CA LEU A 4 1.62 6.42 16.82
C LEU A 4 1.80 7.33 15.59
N VAL A 5 1.51 8.63 15.73
CA VAL A 5 1.66 9.61 14.64
C VAL A 5 3.11 9.65 14.13
N LYS A 6 4.09 9.62 15.05
CA LYS A 6 5.52 9.60 14.69
C LYS A 6 5.89 8.34 13.92
N GLU A 7 5.42 7.17 14.36
CA GLU A 7 5.69 5.91 13.66
C GLU A 7 5.04 5.86 12.27
N ILE A 8 3.80 6.34 12.13
CA ILE A 8 3.12 6.45 10.84
C ILE A 8 3.90 7.39 9.90
N ALA A 9 4.34 8.56 10.38
CA ALA A 9 5.11 9.50 9.57
C ALA A 9 6.46 8.92 9.12
N LEU A 10 7.16 8.20 10.00
CA LEU A 10 8.41 7.52 9.67
C LEU A 10 8.20 6.39 8.66
N HIS A 11 7.12 5.63 8.81
CA HIS A 11 6.71 4.61 7.86
C HIS A 11 6.43 5.22 6.48
N ILE A 12 5.64 6.31 6.41
CA ILE A 12 5.37 7.03 5.15
C ILE A 12 6.67 7.47 4.48
N ALA A 13 7.60 8.05 5.25
CA ALA A 13 8.87 8.52 4.71
C ALA A 13 9.68 7.37 4.05
N ALA A 14 9.67 6.18 4.67
CA ALA A 14 10.41 5.01 4.22
C ALA A 14 9.71 4.21 3.10
N ALA A 15 8.41 3.98 3.22
CA ALA A 15 7.64 3.08 2.36
C ALA A 15 7.02 3.78 1.14
N ASN A 16 7.05 5.11 1.08
CA ASN A 16 6.54 5.91 -0.04
C ASN A 16 5.14 5.49 -0.56
N PRO A 17 4.12 5.33 0.30
CA PRO A 17 2.78 5.04 -0.16
C PRO A 17 2.24 6.18 -1.03
N ARG A 18 1.40 5.84 -2.01
CA ARG A 18 0.71 6.79 -2.88
C ARG A 18 -0.69 7.14 -2.39
N TRP A 19 -1.36 6.18 -1.75
CA TRP A 19 -2.73 6.31 -1.26
C TRP A 19 -2.83 5.95 0.22
N VAL A 20 -3.89 6.41 0.90
CA VAL A 20 -4.14 6.04 2.30
C VAL A 20 -4.68 4.61 2.36
N SER A 21 -5.75 4.35 1.64
CA SER A 21 -6.46 3.08 1.61
C SER A 21 -6.66 2.58 0.19
N ARG A 22 -7.13 1.34 0.04
CA ARG A 22 -7.45 0.77 -1.26
C ARG A 22 -8.58 1.51 -1.98
N ASP A 23 -9.50 2.10 -1.23
CA ASP A 23 -10.67 2.80 -1.77
C ASP A 23 -10.29 4.16 -2.35
N ASP A 24 -9.08 4.65 -2.05
CA ASP A 24 -8.55 5.89 -2.60
C ASP A 24 -7.83 5.67 -3.95
N VAL A 25 -7.67 4.42 -4.40
CA VAL A 25 -7.01 4.09 -5.66
C VAL A 25 -7.99 4.28 -6.82
N PRO A 26 -7.69 5.12 -7.83
CA PRO A 26 -8.56 5.29 -8.98
C PRO A 26 -8.69 3.99 -9.79
N ASP A 27 -9.91 3.67 -10.23
CA ASP A 27 -10.18 2.48 -11.05
C ASP A 27 -9.34 2.43 -12.32
N GLU A 28 -9.10 3.58 -12.94
CA GLU A 28 -8.25 3.72 -14.14
C GLU A 28 -6.84 3.16 -13.89
N VAL A 29 -6.25 3.47 -12.74
CA VAL A 29 -4.91 2.96 -12.36
C VAL A 29 -4.95 1.45 -12.17
N LEU A 30 -5.97 0.92 -11.51
CA LEU A 30 -6.10 -0.53 -11.30
C LEU A 30 -6.26 -1.28 -12.63
N VAL A 31 -7.02 -0.72 -13.58
CA VAL A 31 -7.19 -1.27 -14.93
C VAL A 31 -5.87 -1.24 -15.70
N GLU A 32 -5.14 -0.11 -15.65
CA GLU A 32 -3.84 0.02 -16.32
C GLU A 32 -2.81 -0.98 -15.79
N GLU A 33 -2.68 -1.11 -14.47
CA GLU A 33 -1.76 -2.06 -13.83
C GLU A 33 -2.16 -3.51 -14.12
N ARG A 34 -3.46 -3.84 -14.08
CA ARG A 34 -3.97 -5.17 -14.46
C ARG A 34 -3.58 -5.53 -15.89
N ASN A 35 -3.82 -4.63 -16.84
CA ASN A 35 -3.47 -4.83 -18.25
C ASN A 35 -1.95 -4.97 -18.46
N LEU A 36 -1.14 -4.28 -17.65
CA LEU A 36 0.32 -4.43 -17.67
C LEU A 36 0.74 -5.82 -17.18
N TYR A 37 0.16 -6.30 -16.08
CA TYR A 37 0.48 -7.62 -15.53
C TYR A 37 -0.02 -8.76 -16.40
N GLU A 38 -1.17 -8.62 -17.07
CA GLU A 38 -1.66 -9.60 -18.05
C GLU A 38 -0.68 -9.77 -19.20
N ARG A 39 -0.27 -8.66 -19.82
CA ARG A 39 0.73 -8.68 -20.90
C ARG A 39 2.06 -9.29 -20.46
N LYS A 40 2.53 -8.97 -19.25
CA LYS A 40 3.75 -9.58 -18.69
C LYS A 40 3.58 -11.09 -18.49
N ALA A 41 2.44 -11.54 -17.95
CA ALA A 41 2.19 -12.95 -17.70
C ALA A 41 2.12 -13.77 -18.99
N GLU A 42 1.52 -13.23 -20.05
CA GLU A 42 1.48 -13.82 -21.39
C GLU A 42 2.89 -13.95 -22.00
N GLN A 43 3.70 -12.88 -21.92
CA GLN A 43 5.08 -12.86 -22.43
C GLN A 43 5.99 -13.84 -21.68
N ASP A 44 5.81 -13.99 -20.37
CA ASP A 44 6.57 -14.92 -19.53
C ASP A 44 6.17 -16.40 -19.77
N GLY A 45 5.20 -16.68 -20.64
CA GLY A 45 4.74 -18.04 -20.94
C GLY A 45 3.88 -18.67 -19.84
N THR A 46 3.23 -17.86 -19.01
CA THR A 46 2.29 -18.36 -17.98
C THR A 46 1.12 -19.07 -18.69
N PRO A 47 0.71 -20.28 -18.27
CA PRO A 47 -0.43 -20.97 -18.88
C PRO A 47 -1.71 -20.14 -18.76
N ALA A 48 -2.54 -20.11 -19.82
CA ALA A 48 -3.75 -19.27 -19.89
C ALA A 48 -4.66 -19.42 -18.66
N GLN A 49 -4.83 -20.65 -18.15
CA GLN A 49 -5.65 -20.90 -16.95
C GLN A 49 -5.09 -20.27 -15.65
N ALA A 50 -3.80 -19.92 -15.61
CA ALA A 50 -3.12 -19.38 -14.45
C ALA A 50 -2.86 -17.86 -14.54
N ILE A 51 -3.05 -17.24 -15.72
CA ILE A 51 -2.81 -15.81 -15.94
C ILE A 51 -3.67 -14.97 -15.00
N ALA A 52 -4.98 -15.18 -14.97
CA ALA A 52 -5.89 -14.41 -14.12
C ALA A 52 -5.47 -14.45 -12.63
N LYS A 53 -5.14 -15.64 -12.11
CA LYS A 53 -4.68 -15.81 -10.73
C LYS A 53 -3.34 -15.11 -10.46
N ARG A 54 -2.40 -15.16 -11.43
CA ARG A 54 -1.12 -14.46 -11.33
C ARG A 54 -1.33 -12.95 -11.28
N VAL A 55 -2.18 -12.44 -12.16
CA VAL A 55 -2.51 -11.02 -12.27
C VAL A 55 -3.18 -10.50 -11.00
N ASP A 56 -4.18 -11.22 -10.48
CA ASP A 56 -4.84 -10.84 -9.22
C ASP A 56 -3.83 -10.76 -8.06
N GLY A 57 -2.89 -11.69 -7.99
CA GLY A 57 -1.80 -11.65 -7.01
C GLY A 57 -0.89 -10.43 -7.17
N GLN A 58 -0.60 -10.01 -8.40
CA GLN A 58 0.20 -8.80 -8.67
C GLN A 58 -0.56 -7.52 -8.34
N VAL A 59 -1.86 -7.45 -8.66
CA VAL A 59 -2.71 -6.32 -8.27
C VAL A 59 -2.79 -6.20 -6.75
N GLU A 60 -2.92 -7.32 -6.05
CA GLU A 60 -2.92 -7.32 -4.58
C GLU A 60 -1.56 -6.86 -4.01
N ASN A 61 -0.44 -7.27 -4.61
CA ASN A 61 0.89 -6.77 -4.24
C ASN A 61 1.02 -5.27 -4.50
N PHE A 62 0.55 -4.78 -5.65
CA PHE A 62 0.51 -3.37 -5.97
C PHE A 62 -0.24 -2.57 -4.89
N ILE A 63 -1.39 -3.06 -4.44
CA ILE A 63 -2.17 -2.44 -3.36
C ILE A 63 -1.34 -2.41 -2.06
N LYS A 64 -0.72 -3.53 -1.67
CA LYS A 64 0.12 -3.62 -0.46
C LYS A 64 1.34 -2.72 -0.50
N GLU A 65 1.89 -2.45 -1.68
CA GLU A 65 3.05 -1.58 -1.85
C GLU A 65 2.65 -0.09 -1.88
N ASN A 66 1.47 0.24 -2.40
CA ASN A 66 1.09 1.64 -2.66
C ASN A 66 0.06 2.22 -1.68
N CYS A 67 -0.67 1.40 -0.93
CA CYS A 67 -1.68 1.84 0.03
C CYS A 67 -1.15 1.78 1.47
N LEU A 68 -1.05 2.92 2.14
CA LEU A 68 -0.48 3.07 3.48
C LEU A 68 -1.04 2.07 4.50
N LEU A 69 -2.36 1.86 4.51
CA LEU A 69 -3.02 0.98 5.48
C LEU A 69 -2.75 -0.51 5.22
N GLU A 70 -2.52 -0.90 3.97
CA GLU A 70 -2.27 -2.29 3.57
C GLU A 70 -0.77 -2.65 3.62
N GLN A 71 0.10 -1.64 3.74
CA GLN A 71 1.54 -1.84 3.85
C GLN A 71 1.92 -2.61 5.12
N PRO A 72 2.87 -3.56 5.03
CA PRO A 72 3.47 -4.18 6.19
C PRO A 72 4.26 -3.14 6.98
N TYR A 73 4.06 -3.06 8.28
CA TYR A 73 4.73 -2.08 9.13
C TYR A 73 6.24 -2.35 9.18
N PHE A 74 7.07 -1.36 8.84
CA PHE A 74 8.51 -1.59 8.63
C PHE A 74 9.26 -2.14 9.86
N ARG A 75 8.77 -1.87 11.08
CA ARG A 75 9.39 -2.43 12.30
C ARG A 75 8.90 -3.83 12.63
N GLU A 76 7.67 -4.15 12.25
CA GLU A 76 7.06 -5.45 12.51
C GLU A 76 6.28 -5.90 11.27
N PRO A 77 6.99 -6.43 10.25
CA PRO A 77 6.40 -6.70 8.94
C PRO A 77 5.30 -7.79 8.94
N LYS A 78 5.11 -8.47 10.08
CA LYS A 78 4.00 -9.42 10.29
C LYS A 78 2.65 -8.74 10.44
N HIS A 79 2.65 -7.45 10.80
CA HIS A 79 1.45 -6.65 10.98
C HIS A 79 1.41 -5.55 9.94
N THR A 80 0.21 -5.21 9.48
CA THR A 80 0.00 -4.05 8.60
C THR A 80 -0.02 -2.77 9.44
N LEU A 81 0.09 -1.61 8.78
CA LEU A 81 -0.09 -0.34 9.47
C LEU A 81 -1.53 -0.18 9.98
N LYS A 82 -2.52 -0.77 9.30
CA LYS A 82 -3.90 -0.84 9.78
C LYS A 82 -4.01 -1.59 11.10
N ASP A 83 -3.30 -2.71 11.26
CA ASP A 83 -3.28 -3.48 12.51
C ASP A 83 -2.67 -2.65 13.65
N LEU A 84 -1.57 -1.93 13.38
CA LEU A 84 -0.95 -1.02 14.34
C LEU A 84 -1.93 0.07 14.80
N ILE A 85 -2.70 0.64 13.88
CA ILE A 85 -3.74 1.64 14.20
C ILE A 85 -4.85 1.00 15.04
N ALA A 86 -5.36 -0.17 14.65
CA ALA A 86 -6.41 -0.89 15.36
C ALA A 86 -6.01 -1.29 16.79
N GLU A 87 -4.76 -1.68 17.00
CA GLU A 87 -4.20 -1.95 18.33
C GLU A 87 -4.21 -0.69 19.20
N ASN A 88 -3.87 0.47 18.62
CA ASN A 88 -3.90 1.74 19.33
C ASN A 88 -5.32 2.25 19.60
N ILE A 89 -6.28 2.02 18.69
CA ILE A 89 -7.71 2.28 18.92
C ILE A 89 -8.18 1.49 20.13
N SER A 90 -7.85 0.19 20.19
CA SER A 90 -8.20 -0.68 21.32
C SER A 90 -7.58 -0.21 22.64
N LYS A 91 -6.35 0.32 22.62
CA LYS A 91 -5.68 0.83 23.83
C LYS A 91 -6.19 2.19 24.29
N LEU A 92 -6.55 3.06 23.36
CA LEU A 92 -6.94 4.45 23.65
C LEU A 92 -8.46 4.62 23.78
N GLN A 93 -9.25 3.64 23.33
CA GLN A 93 -10.71 3.68 23.32
C GLN A 93 -11.28 4.88 22.53
N GLU A 94 -10.55 5.30 21.49
CA GLU A 94 -10.91 6.40 20.60
C GLU A 94 -10.76 5.93 19.15
N ASN A 95 -11.65 6.40 18.27
CA ASN A 95 -11.54 6.14 16.85
C ASN A 95 -10.37 6.95 16.23
N ILE A 96 -9.45 6.27 15.54
CA ILE A 96 -8.27 6.87 14.92
C ILE A 96 -8.28 6.54 13.44
N THR A 97 -8.28 7.56 12.59
CA THR A 97 -8.23 7.43 11.13
C THR A 97 -7.14 8.29 10.55
N VAL A 98 -6.48 7.79 9.50
CA VAL A 98 -5.53 8.59 8.72
C VAL A 98 -6.32 9.30 7.63
N ARG A 99 -6.39 10.64 7.70
CA ARG A 99 -7.18 11.42 6.73
C ARG A 99 -6.41 11.73 5.45
N ARG A 100 -5.12 12.08 5.57
CA ARG A 100 -4.23 12.48 4.47
C ARG A 100 -2.79 12.49 4.95
N PHE A 101 -1.84 12.35 4.02
CA PHE A 101 -0.43 12.59 4.26
C PHE A 101 0.19 13.35 3.08
N ALA A 102 1.38 13.91 3.31
CA ALA A 102 2.23 14.44 2.26
C ALA A 102 3.66 13.98 2.54
N ARG A 103 4.35 13.52 1.50
CA ARG A 103 5.76 13.12 1.54
C ARG A 103 6.50 13.96 0.52
N PHE A 104 7.57 14.62 0.95
CA PHE A 104 8.46 15.37 0.07
C PHE A 104 9.82 14.69 0.07
N ASN A 105 10.36 14.43 -1.12
CA ASN A 105 11.71 13.92 -1.32
C ASN A 105 12.50 14.91 -2.16
N VAL A 106 13.60 15.44 -1.60
CA VAL A 106 14.42 16.49 -2.24
C VAL A 106 15.18 15.96 -3.47
N ARG A 107 15.37 14.64 -3.58
CA ARG A 107 16.11 14.04 -4.70
C ARG A 107 15.25 13.84 -5.95
N GLU A 108 13.98 13.45 -5.80
CA GLU A 108 13.05 13.20 -6.91
C GLU A 108 12.67 14.48 -7.68
N ALA A 109 12.90 15.67 -7.11
CA ALA A 109 12.61 16.94 -7.77
C ALA A 109 13.69 17.39 -8.78
N ASN A 110 14.84 16.71 -8.83
CA ASN A 110 16.00 17.09 -9.64
C ASN A 110 16.40 16.03 -10.68
N GLU A 111 15.56 15.02 -10.90
CA GLU A 111 15.66 14.01 -11.96
C GLU A 111 14.48 14.15 -12.92
#